data_AF-A0A3P3W1E1-F1
#
_entry.id   AF-A0A3P3W1E1-F1
#
_cell.length_a   1.000
_cell.length_b   1.000
_cell.length_c   1.000
_cell.angle_alpha   90.00
_cell.angle_beta   90.00
_cell.angle_gamma   90.00
#
_symmetry.space_group_name_H-M   'P 1'
#
loop_
_entity.id
_entity.type
_entity.pdbx_description
1 polymer ?
#
loop_
_entity_poly.entity_id
_entity_poly.type
_entity_poly.pdbx_seq_one_letter_code
_entity_poly.pdbx_strand_id
1 'polypeptide(L)' 'MLQRFERTVSVLGRSQSTFDNYARHVAAISLYFGKIPTELDPEQVQDYLFSL' A
#
# COMPACT_ATOMS: atom_id res chain seq x y z
N MET A 1 -2.67 7.83 9.17
CA MET A 1 -2.61 6.64 8.30
C MET A 1 -1.23 5.99 8.32
N LEU A 2 -0.16 6.70 7.92
CA LEU A 2 1.19 6.13 7.86
C LEU A 2 1.69 5.54 9.20
N GLN A 3 1.54 6.28 10.31
CA GLN A 3 1.97 5.79 11.63
C GLN A 3 1.22 4.54 12.12
N ARG A 4 -0.05 4.38 11.73
CA ARG A 4 -0.84 3.17 12.06
C ARG A 4 -0.36 2.00 11.21
N PHE A 5 -0.07 2.26 9.94
CA PHE A 5 0.47 1.26 9.01
C PHE A 5 1.86 0.79 9.45
N GLU A 6 2.75 1.72 9.76
CA GLU A 6 4.11 1.46 10.29
C GLU A 6 4.04 0.64 11.57
N ARG A 7 3.22 1.07 12.54
CA ARG A 7 3.02 0.33 13.79
C ARG A 7 2.56 -1.10 13.55
N THR A 8 1.60 -1.33 12.65
CA THR A 8 1.13 -2.70 12.35
C THR A 8 2.24 -3.55 11.76
N VAL A 9 3.01 -3.01 10.81
CA VAL A 9 4.12 -3.74 10.17
C VAL A 9 5.21 -4.06 11.20
N SER A 10 5.55 -3.12 12.07
CA SER A 10 6.55 -3.31 13.13
C SER A 10 6.08 -4.26 14.25
N VAL A 11 4.82 -4.17 14.70
CA VAL A 11 4.26 -5.06 15.74
C VAL A 11 4.20 -6.50 15.26
N LEU A 12 4.01 -6.73 13.95
CA LEU A 12 4.07 -8.05 13.33
C LEU A 12 5.51 -8.56 13.12
N GLY A 13 6.52 -7.87 13.66
CA GLY A 13 7.93 -8.26 13.57
C GLY A 13 8.55 -8.16 12.18
N ARG A 14 7.92 -7.41 11.25
CA ARG A 14 8.44 -7.22 9.90
C ARG A 14 9.60 -6.22 9.91
N SER A 15 10.54 -6.39 8.99
CA SER A 15 11.66 -5.46 8.82
C SER A 15 11.21 -4.08 8.33
N GLN A 16 12.02 -3.05 8.60
CA GLN A 16 11.82 -1.71 8.04
C GLN A 16 11.75 -1.75 6.49
N SER A 17 12.60 -2.57 5.86
CA SER A 17 12.57 -2.74 4.40
C SER A 17 11.24 -3.30 3.89
N THR A 18 10.53 -4.09 4.70
CA THR A 18 9.19 -4.58 4.36
C THR A 18 8.18 -3.44 4.39
N PHE A 19 8.24 -2.59 5.42
CA PHE A 19 7.40 -1.39 5.50
C PHE A 19 7.64 -0.48 4.29
N ASP A 20 8.90 -0.17 3.99
CA ASP A 20 9.25 0.72 2.88
C ASP A 20 8.77 0.16 1.54
N ASN A 21 8.88 -1.16 1.34
CA ASN A 21 8.41 -1.79 0.12
C ASN A 21 6.89 -1.72 -0.01
N TYR A 22 6.16 -2.05 1.06
CA TYR A 22 4.69 -2.00 1.03
C TYR A 22 4.19 -0.55 0.87
N ALA A 23 4.82 0.41 1.55
CA ALA A 23 4.48 1.83 1.41
C ALA A 23 4.68 2.32 -0.04
N ARG A 24 5.77 1.92 -0.71
CA ARG A 24 6.00 2.26 -2.12
C ARG A 24 4.93 1.69 -3.04
N HIS A 25 4.54 0.42 -2.88
CA HIS A 25 3.49 -0.17 -3.70
C HIS A 25 2.13 0.49 -3.47
N VAL A 26 1.78 0.79 -2.20
CA VAL A 26 0.55 1.51 -1.86
C VAL A 26 0.54 2.92 -2.46
N ALA A 27 1.67 3.62 -2.46
CA ALA A 27 1.79 4.93 -3.11
C ALA A 27 1.64 4.81 -4.64
N ALA A 28 2.26 3.81 -5.26
CA ALA A 28 2.22 3.61 -6.70
C ALA A 28 0.80 3.38 -7.22
N ILE A 29 0.03 2.49 -6.57
CA ILE A 29 -1.37 2.25 -6.95
C ILE A 29 -2.26 3.48 -6.72
N SER A 30 -2.03 4.23 -5.62
CA SER A 30 -2.74 5.48 -5.38
C SER A 30 -2.47 6.53 -6.45
N LEU A 31 -1.22 6.64 -6.91
CA LEU A 31 -0.86 7.53 -8.01
C LEU A 31 -1.45 7.08 -9.35
N TYR A 32 -1.50 5.76 -9.60
CA TYR A 32 -2.07 5.19 -10.82
C TYR A 32 -3.56 5.56 -11.00
N PHE A 33 -4.35 5.48 -9.93
CA PHE A 33 -5.79 5.81 -9.98
C PHE A 33 -6.12 7.25 -9.56
N GLY A 34 -5.14 8.03 -9.09
CA GLY A 34 -5.38 9.37 -8.55
C GLY A 34 -6.26 9.39 -7.29
N LYS A 35 -6.26 8.32 -6.50
CA LYS A 35 -7.08 8.15 -5.30
C LYS A 35 -6.23 7.90 -4.07
N ILE A 36 -6.69 8.37 -2.90
CA ILE A 36 -6.04 7.99 -1.64
C ILE A 36 -6.27 6.48 -1.37
N PRO A 37 -5.36 5.80 -0.65
CA PRO A 37 -5.41 4.33 -0.51
C PRO A 37 -6.73 3.80 0.07
N THR A 38 -7.43 4.59 0.87
CA THR A 38 -8.71 4.23 1.51
C THR A 38 -9.92 4.34 0.58
N GLU A 39 -9.77 4.94 -0.59
CA GLU A 39 -10.84 5.11 -1.60
C GLU A 39 -10.64 4.15 -2.79
N LEU A 40 -9.62 3.30 -2.74
CA LEU A 40 -9.41 2.26 -3.73
C LEU A 40 -10.40 1.11 -3.50
N ASP A 41 -11.13 0.77 -4.55
CA ASP A 41 -11.94 -0.44 -4.57
C ASP A 41 -11.04 -1.69 -4.73
N PRO A 42 -11.36 -2.82 -4.08
CA PRO A 42 -10.68 -4.10 -4.32
C PRO A 42 -10.53 -4.47 -5.81
N GLU A 43 -11.51 -4.15 -6.65
CA GLU A 43 -11.48 -4.42 -8.09
C GLU A 43 -10.40 -3.57 -8.80
N GLN A 44 -10.25 -2.30 -8.40
CA GLN A 44 -9.16 -1.44 -8.90
C GLN A 44 -7.78 -1.98 -8.50
N VAL A 45 -7.66 -2.62 -7.33
CA VAL A 45 -6.41 -3.27 -6.92
C VAL A 45 -6.09 -4.44 -7.83
N GLN A 46 -7.08 -5.25 -8.19
CA GLN A 46 -6.89 -6.36 -9.13
C GLN A 46 -6.53 -5.88 -10.53
N ASP A 47 -7.21 -4.84 -11.03
CA ASP A 47 -6.91 -4.22 -12.33
C ASP A 47 -5.47 -3.70 -12.39
N TYR A 48 -5.00 -3.04 -11.33
CA TYR A 48 -3.62 -2.58 -11.24
C TYR A 48 -2.62 -3.74 -11.22
N LEU A 49 -2.89 -4.79 -10.44
CA LEU A 49 -2.03 -5.97 -10.41
C LEU A 49 -1.98 -6.72 -11.75
N PHE A 50 -3.06 -6.70 -12.53
CA PHE A 50 -3.09 -7.25 -13.89
C PHE A 50 -2.31 -6.41 -14.90
N SER A 51 -2.18 -5.10 -14.64
CA SER A 51 -1.45 -4.16 -15.52
C SER A 51 0.08 -4.17 -15.33
N LEU A 52 0.58 -4.81 -14.27
CA LEU A 52 2.02 -4.92 -13.92
C LEU A 52 2.70 -6.07 -14.66
#